data_AF-A0A3D0W5C7-F1
#
_entry.id   AF-A0A3D0W5C7-F1
#
_cell.length_a   1.000
_cell.length_b   1.000
_cell.length_c   1.000
_cell.angle_alpha   90.00
_cell.angle_beta   90.00
_cell.angle_gamma   90.00
#
_symmetry.space_group_name_H-M   'P 1'
#
loop_
_entity.id
_entity.type
_entity.pdbx_description
1 polymer ?
#
loop_
_entity_poly.entity_id
_entity_poly.type
_entity_poly.pdbx_seq_one_letter_code
_entity_poly.pdbx_strand_id
1 'polypeptide(L)'
;MHQLRIFTFLTLLSFSILANANAKPDPISSDSDYTNPDLVFRLLLAEIASQRGELNLASELFLDLAKQTDSALLAERATRLTTYTRNGTIALEASKIWNELNKDSIDAQQALSEILVANNKL
;
A
#
# COMPACT_ATOMS: atom_id res chain seq x y z
N MET A 1 44.64 8.83 -16.52
CA MET A 1 44.87 7.38 -16.32
C MET A 1 44.24 7.00 -14.98
N HIS A 2 43.19 6.18 -15.04
CA HIS A 2 42.28 5.76 -13.98
C HIS A 2 42.93 5.39 -12.64
N GLN A 3 42.70 6.20 -11.60
CA GLN A 3 42.70 5.74 -10.21
C GLN A 3 41.71 6.60 -9.42
N LEU A 4 40.48 6.12 -9.24
CA LEU A 4 39.82 5.99 -7.93
C LEU A 4 38.39 5.47 -8.13
N ARG A 5 38.26 4.15 -8.02
CA ARG A 5 37.01 3.42 -7.92
C ARG A 5 36.60 3.43 -6.45
N ILE A 6 36.04 4.51 -5.94
CA ILE A 6 35.25 4.49 -4.69
C ILE A 6 34.07 5.44 -4.94
N PHE A 7 32.99 4.86 -5.43
CA PHE A 7 31.68 5.47 -5.42
C PHE A 7 31.39 5.87 -3.97
N THR A 8 31.21 7.17 -3.79
CA THR A 8 30.73 7.87 -2.60
C THR A 8 29.63 7.09 -1.90
N PHE A 9 30.03 6.31 -0.91
CA PHE A 9 29.17 5.75 0.11
C PHE A 9 28.70 6.92 0.99
N LEU A 10 27.39 6.94 1.27
CA LEU A 10 26.81 7.66 2.40
C LEU A 10 26.65 9.18 2.27
N THR A 11 25.69 9.62 1.46
CA THR A 11 24.94 10.85 1.75
C THR A 11 23.59 10.49 2.34
N LEU A 12 23.45 10.82 3.61
CA LEU A 12 22.29 10.64 4.49
C LEU A 12 20.97 11.02 3.81
N LEU A 13 20.04 10.06 3.80
CA LEU A 13 18.63 10.27 3.50
C LEU A 13 17.96 11.00 4.67
N SER A 14 18.17 12.32 4.76
CA SER A 14 17.33 13.20 5.57
C SER A 14 16.21 13.73 4.69
N PHE A 15 15.20 12.90 4.40
CA PHE A 15 13.89 13.44 4.05
C PHE A 15 13.04 13.40 5.31
N SER A 16 13.03 14.52 6.01
CA SER A 16 12.20 14.76 7.18
C SER A 16 10.75 14.46 6.84
N ILE A 17 10.16 13.51 7.56
CA ILE A 17 8.72 13.31 7.60
C ILE A 17 8.12 14.59 8.18
N LEU A 18 7.41 15.36 7.35
CA LEU A 18 6.47 16.35 7.83
C LEU A 18 5.32 15.55 8.47
N ALA A 19 5.41 15.38 9.79
CA ALA A 19 4.37 14.74 10.58
C ALA A 19 3.10 15.58 10.49
N ASN A 20 2.10 15.07 9.77
CA ASN A 20 0.75 15.60 9.79
C ASN A 20 0.11 15.22 11.15
N ALA A 21 0.14 16.15 12.11
CA ALA A 21 -0.28 15.94 13.50
C ALA A 21 -1.81 15.75 13.70
N ASN A 22 -2.58 15.51 12.64
CA ASN A 22 -4.02 15.20 12.68
C ASN A 22 -4.39 13.81 12.15
N ALA A 23 -3.42 13.00 11.72
CA ALA A 23 -3.70 11.59 11.48
C ALA A 23 -3.86 10.90 12.83
N LYS A 24 -5.11 10.52 13.17
CA LYS A 24 -5.38 9.56 14.24
C LYS A 24 -4.45 8.36 13.98
N PRO A 25 -3.65 7.90 14.98
CA PRO A 25 -2.91 6.67 14.79
C PRO A 25 -3.97 5.60 14.58
N ASP A 26 -4.11 5.12 13.34
CA ASP A 26 -4.84 3.90 13.09
C ASP A 26 -4.09 2.84 13.89
N PRO A 27 -4.69 2.29 14.96
CA PRO A 27 -4.10 1.14 15.58
C PRO A 27 -4.10 0.09 14.48
N ILE A 28 -2.93 -0.42 14.15
CA ILE A 28 -2.84 -1.73 13.51
C ILE A 28 -3.69 -2.63 14.39
N SER A 29 -4.91 -2.93 13.91
CA SER A 29 -6.03 -3.23 14.78
C SER A 29 -5.86 -4.63 15.36
N SER A 30 -5.76 -4.68 16.70
CA SER A 30 -5.66 -5.85 17.57
C SER A 30 -4.32 -6.61 17.55
N ASP A 31 -3.75 -6.82 18.73
CA ASP A 31 -2.57 -7.66 18.98
C ASP A 31 -2.70 -9.12 18.47
N SER A 32 -3.86 -9.53 17.93
CA SER A 32 -4.11 -10.88 17.43
C SER A 32 -3.60 -11.18 16.03
N ASP A 33 -3.43 -10.19 15.14
CA ASP A 33 -3.09 -10.49 13.73
C ASP A 33 -1.64 -10.97 13.56
N TYR A 34 -0.72 -10.45 14.36
CA TYR A 34 0.68 -10.89 14.36
C TYR A 34 0.92 -12.24 15.04
N THR A 35 -0.12 -12.84 15.63
CA THR A 35 -0.03 -14.17 16.24
C THR A 35 -0.22 -15.27 15.18
N ASN A 36 -0.71 -14.94 13.98
CA ASN A 36 -0.89 -15.90 12.90
C ASN A 36 0.35 -15.91 11.96
N PRO A 37 1.19 -16.97 11.99
CA PRO A 37 2.39 -17.02 11.16
C PRO A 37 2.10 -16.98 9.65
N ASP A 38 0.93 -17.44 9.20
CA ASP A 38 0.55 -17.38 7.78
C ASP A 38 0.31 -15.94 7.32
N LEU A 39 -0.39 -15.13 8.12
CA LEU A 39 -0.63 -13.72 7.81
C LEU A 39 0.68 -12.94 7.78
N VAL A 40 1.57 -13.19 8.75
CA VAL A 40 2.90 -12.58 8.78
C VAL A 40 3.71 -12.99 7.55
N PHE A 41 3.72 -14.28 7.19
CA PHE A 41 4.41 -14.77 6.01
C PHE A 41 3.90 -14.09 4.73
N ARG A 42 2.58 -14.01 4.55
CA ARG A 42 1.96 -13.40 3.37
C ARG A 42 2.15 -11.90 3.30
N LEU A 43 2.15 -11.20 4.44
CA LEU A 43 2.50 -9.78 4.50
C LEU A 43 3.95 -9.55 4.06
N LEU A 44 4.89 -10.34 4.57
CA LEU A 44 6.29 -10.26 4.15
C LEU A 44 6.46 -10.58 2.66
N LEU A 45 5.72 -11.57 2.15
CA LEU A 45 5.72 -11.90 0.73
C LEU A 45 5.24 -10.71 -0.12
N ALA A 46 4.16 -10.04 0.31
CA ALA A 46 3.64 -8.84 -0.35
C ALA A 46 4.67 -7.70 -0.38
N GLU A 47 5.34 -7.44 0.76
CA GLU A 47 6.38 -6.42 0.87
C GLU A 47 7.62 -6.74 0.01
N ILE A 48 8.05 -8.00 -0.02
CA ILE A 48 9.18 -8.42 -0.86
C ILE A 48 8.84 -8.26 -2.35
N ALA A 49 7.63 -8.68 -2.77
CA ALA A 49 7.16 -8.45 -4.14
C ALA A 49 7.13 -6.96 -4.48
N SER A 50 6.63 -6.12 -3.57
CA SER A 50 6.61 -4.66 -3.74
C SER A 50 8.01 -4.08 -3.90
N GLN A 51 8.97 -4.51 -3.07
CA GLN A 51 10.37 -4.05 -3.13
C GLN A 51 11.08 -4.50 -4.41
N ARG A 52 10.69 -5.65 -4.97
CA ARG A 52 11.22 -6.17 -6.24
C ARG A 52 10.57 -5.53 -7.47
N GLY A 53 9.57 -4.67 -7.28
CA GLY A 53 8.82 -4.05 -8.38
C GLY A 53 7.79 -4.99 -9.02
N GLU A 54 7.46 -6.10 -8.38
CA GLU A 54 6.40 -7.02 -8.81
C GLU A 54 5.03 -6.47 -8.38
N LEU A 55 4.69 -5.27 -8.86
CA LEU A 55 3.59 -4.45 -8.31
C LEU A 55 2.21 -5.10 -8.46
N ASN A 56 1.96 -5.84 -9.54
CA ASN A 56 0.72 -6.59 -9.70
C ASN A 56 0.56 -7.65 -8.60
N LEU A 57 1.59 -8.49 -8.40
CA LEU A 57 1.58 -9.53 -7.37
C LEU A 57 1.46 -8.92 -5.97
N ALA A 58 2.23 -7.86 -5.69
CA ALA A 58 2.15 -7.17 -4.41
C ALA A 58 0.74 -6.61 -4.15
N SER A 59 0.13 -5.96 -5.14
CA SER A 59 -1.22 -5.40 -4.99
C SER A 59 -2.29 -6.47 -4.76
N GLU A 60 -2.16 -7.65 -5.38
CA GLU A 60 -3.04 -8.79 -5.16
C GLU A 60 -2.88 -9.35 -3.74
N LEU A 61 -1.65 -9.56 -3.29
CA LEU A 61 -1.38 -10.06 -1.94
C LEU A 61 -1.86 -9.09 -0.85
N PHE A 62 -1.66 -7.78 -1.03
CA PHE A 62 -2.19 -6.78 -0.10
C PHE A 62 -3.71 -6.72 -0.09
N LEU A 63 -4.37 -6.86 -1.25
CA LEU A 63 -5.83 -6.90 -1.33
C LEU A 63 -6.40 -8.12 -0.60
N ASP A 64 -5.79 -9.28 -0.78
CA ASP A 64 -6.20 -10.51 -0.07
C ASP A 64 -6.02 -10.39 1.44
N LEU A 65 -4.91 -9.80 1.88
CA LEU A 65 -4.69 -9.55 3.31
C LEU A 65 -5.71 -8.54 3.84
N ALA A 66 -5.98 -7.45 3.11
CA ALA A 66 -6.97 -6.45 3.50
C ALA A 66 -8.37 -7.05 3.73
N LYS A 67 -8.79 -7.98 2.85
CA LYS A 67 -10.07 -8.71 2.97
C LYS A 67 -10.11 -9.65 4.17
N GLN A 68 -8.97 -10.22 4.57
CA GLN A 68 -8.91 -11.20 5.64
C GLN A 68 -8.80 -10.56 7.02
N THR A 69 -8.19 -9.37 7.10
CA THR A 69 -7.93 -8.66 8.35
C THR A 69 -8.81 -7.42 8.52
N ASP A 70 -9.74 -7.16 7.59
CA ASP A 70 -10.55 -5.94 7.52
C ASP A 70 -9.71 -4.65 7.69
N SER A 71 -8.52 -4.63 7.06
CA SER A 71 -7.55 -3.55 7.25
C SER A 71 -7.62 -2.51 6.13
N ALA A 72 -8.08 -1.31 6.49
CA ALA A 72 -8.10 -0.15 5.60
C ALA A 72 -6.69 0.21 5.08
N LEU A 73 -5.66 0.05 5.91
CA LEU A 73 -4.26 0.34 5.57
C LEU A 73 -3.75 -0.60 4.46
N LEU A 74 -4.09 -1.88 4.52
CA LEU A 74 -3.68 -2.84 3.49
C LEU A 74 -4.47 -2.64 2.20
N ALA A 75 -5.75 -2.26 2.29
CA ALA A 75 -6.56 -1.88 1.13
C ALA A 75 -6.02 -0.62 0.44
N GLU A 76 -5.61 0.38 1.21
CA GLU A 76 -4.89 1.56 0.70
C GLU A 76 -3.61 1.15 -0.02
N ARG A 77 -2.80 0.29 0.61
CA ARG A 77 -1.53 -0.17 0.04
C ARG A 77 -1.75 -0.87 -1.30
N ALA A 78 -2.71 -1.79 -1.37
CA ALA A 78 -3.11 -2.44 -2.61
C ALA A 78 -3.52 -1.41 -3.67
N THR A 79 -4.40 -0.47 -3.32
CA THR A 79 -4.88 0.59 -4.21
C THR A 79 -3.72 1.41 -4.79
N ARG A 80 -2.84 1.94 -3.94
CA ARG A 80 -1.74 2.83 -4.39
C ARG A 80 -0.73 2.11 -5.27
N LEU A 81 -0.49 0.81 -5.06
CA LEU A 81 0.41 0.04 -5.93
C LEU A 81 -0.18 -0.11 -7.34
N THR A 82 -1.50 -0.14 -7.47
CA THR A 82 -2.13 -0.28 -8.78
C THR A 82 -1.95 0.95 -9.68
N THR A 83 -1.61 2.12 -9.14
CA THR A 83 -1.35 3.36 -9.91
C THR A 83 -0.31 3.17 -11.02
N TYR A 84 0.67 2.31 -10.80
CA TYR A 84 1.74 2.02 -11.76
C TYR A 84 1.46 0.80 -12.65
N THR A 85 0.35 0.12 -12.39
CA THR A 85 -0.08 -1.08 -13.10
C THR A 85 -1.32 -0.77 -13.91
N ARG A 86 -1.59 -1.54 -14.97
CA ARG A 86 -2.86 -1.42 -15.71
C ARG A 86 -3.93 -2.38 -15.18
N ASN A 87 -3.91 -2.68 -13.88
CA ASN A 87 -4.85 -3.62 -13.28
C ASN A 87 -6.05 -2.88 -12.66
N GLY A 88 -6.98 -2.47 -13.52
CA GLY A 88 -8.19 -1.75 -13.10
C GLY A 88 -9.11 -2.55 -12.17
N THR A 89 -9.06 -3.89 -12.23
CA THR A 89 -9.87 -4.77 -11.38
C THR A 89 -9.43 -4.68 -9.92
N ILE A 90 -8.12 -4.88 -9.65
CA ILE A 90 -7.57 -4.77 -8.29
C ILE A 90 -7.73 -3.32 -7.79
N ALA A 91 -7.48 -2.33 -8.65
CA ALA A 91 -7.61 -0.92 -8.28
C ALA A 91 -9.02 -0.60 -7.76
N LEU A 92 -10.04 -1.02 -8.51
CA LEU A 92 -11.43 -0.76 -8.16
C LEU A 92 -11.87 -1.50 -6.90
N GLU A 93 -11.47 -2.76 -6.76
CA GLU A 93 -11.86 -3.54 -5.60
C GLU A 93 -11.18 -3.04 -4.32
N ALA A 94 -9.86 -2.80 -4.37
CA ALA A 94 -9.09 -2.31 -3.24
C ALA A 94 -9.56 -0.92 -2.79
N SER A 95 -9.83 0.00 -3.72
CA SER A 95 -10.29 1.36 -3.39
C SER A 95 -11.70 1.37 -2.78
N LYS A 96 -12.58 0.46 -3.19
CA LYS A 96 -13.89 0.28 -2.55
C LYS A 96 -13.74 -0.18 -1.11
N ILE A 97 -12.96 -1.23 -0.88
CA ILE A 97 -12.71 -1.76 0.47
C ILE A 97 -12.08 -0.67 1.35
N TRP A 98 -11.10 0.06 0.83
CA TRP A 98 -10.47 1.17 1.56
C TRP A 98 -11.50 2.24 1.97
N ASN A 99 -12.35 2.68 1.04
CA ASN A 99 -13.39 3.67 1.32
C ASN A 99 -14.50 3.12 2.25
N GLU A 100 -14.82 1.83 2.17
CA GLU A 100 -15.81 1.20 3.04
C GLU A 100 -15.34 1.08 4.48
N LEU A 101 -14.07 0.70 4.68
CA LEU A 101 -13.44 0.56 5.99
C LEU A 101 -13.04 1.91 6.61
N ASN A 102 -12.74 2.93 5.78
CA ASN A 102 -12.39 4.27 6.24
C ASN A 102 -13.15 5.37 5.47
N LYS A 103 -14.45 5.49 5.76
CA LYS A 103 -15.37 6.41 5.06
C LYS A 103 -15.04 7.90 5.22
N ASP A 104 -14.36 8.27 6.31
CA ASP A 104 -14.01 9.67 6.57
C ASP A 104 -12.69 10.09 5.88
N SER A 105 -12.00 9.14 5.24
CA SER A 105 -10.78 9.40 4.49
C SER A 105 -11.07 10.07 3.15
N ILE A 106 -10.69 11.35 3.03
CA ILE A 106 -10.75 12.08 1.77
C ILE A 106 -9.89 11.40 0.69
N ASP A 107 -8.72 10.88 1.08
CA ASP A 107 -7.82 10.15 0.18
C ASP A 107 -8.49 8.90 -0.41
N ALA A 108 -9.25 8.15 0.40
CA ALA A 108 -9.96 6.96 -0.06
C ALA A 108 -11.09 7.30 -1.03
N GLN A 109 -11.87 8.33 -0.71
CA GLN A 109 -12.96 8.83 -1.56
C GLN A 109 -12.42 9.33 -2.91
N GLN A 110 -11.30 10.08 -2.87
CA GLN A 110 -10.65 10.59 -4.07
C GLN A 110 -10.11 9.45 -4.94
N ALA A 111 -9.36 8.52 -4.36
CA ALA A 111 -8.82 7.37 -5.08
C ALA A 111 -9.93 6.55 -5.76
N LEU A 112 -11.03 6.26 -5.04
CA LEU A 112 -12.17 5.55 -5.60
C LEU A 112 -12.79 6.32 -6.78
N SER A 113 -12.96 7.64 -6.64
CA SER A 113 -13.52 8.49 -7.70
C SER A 113 -12.65 8.50 -8.95
N GLU A 114 -11.33 8.67 -8.79
CA GLU A 114 -10.36 8.64 -9.90
C GLU A 114 -10.39 7.29 -10.64
N ILE A 115 -10.47 6.20 -9.88
CA ILE A 115 -10.52 4.84 -10.43
C ILE A 115 -11.84 4.59 -11.15
N LEU A 116 -12.98 5.06 -10.63
CA LEU A 116 -14.28 4.96 -11.32
C LEU A 116 -14.28 5.71 -12.65
N VAL A 117 -13.71 6.92 -12.68
CA VAL A 117 -13.53 7.70 -13.92
C VAL A 117 -12.66 6.93 -14.91
N ALA A 118 -11.49 6.45 -14.47
CA ALA A 118 -10.55 5.73 -15.33
C ALA A 118 -11.12 4.43 -15.91
N ASN A 119 -12.07 3.81 -15.21
CA ASN A 119 -12.75 2.58 -15.63
C ASN A 119 -14.08 2.81 -16.36
N ASN A 120 -14.49 4.06 -16.62
CA ASN A 120 -15.80 4.42 -17.19
C ASN A 120 -17.00 3.85 -16.40
N LYS A 121 -16.92 3.89 -15.07
CA LYS A 121 -17.91 3.34 -14.13
C LYS A 121 -18.55 4.40 -13.23
N LEU A 122 -18.45 5.68 -13.60
CA LEU A 122 -19.14 6.78 -12.93
C LEU A 122 -20.67 6.65 -13.03
#